data_AF-A0A815LV14-F1
#
_entry.id   AF-A0A815LV14-F1
#
_cell.length_a   1.000
_cell.length_b   1.000
_cell.length_c   1.000
_cell.angle_alpha   90.00
_cell.angle_beta   90.00
_cell.angle_gamma   90.00
#
_symmetry.space_group_name_H-M   'P 1'
#
loop_
_entity.id
_entity.type
_entity.pdbx_description
1 polymer ?
#
loop_
_entity_poly.entity_id
_entity_poly.type
_entity_poly.pdbx_seq_one_letter_code
_entity_poly.pdbx_strand_id
1 'polypeptide(L)'
;MKDKRHSPNKYNVKLEKSGIYWLADFENDPQYVAARKATIVVHGMKPHLTREGGSIPITSAFEQLTGKTVLMLPVGSSDDGAHSQNEKFNVFNYMNGVSKSETESRNQIES
;
A
#
# COMPACT_ATOMS: atom_id res chain seq x y z
N MET A 1 19.36 -4.93 -31.28
CA MET A 1 18.60 -3.71 -31.66
C MET A 1 19.49 -2.53 -32.04
N LYS A 2 20.67 -2.33 -31.43
CA LYS A 2 21.65 -1.31 -31.85
C LYS A 2 22.19 -1.54 -33.27
N ASP A 3 22.47 -2.80 -33.62
CA ASP A 3 23.18 -3.15 -34.86
C ASP A 3 22.35 -2.92 -36.15
N LYS A 4 21.03 -2.72 -36.02
CA LYS A 4 20.13 -2.51 -37.16
C LYS A 4 20.01 -1.06 -37.63
N ARG A 5 20.50 -0.07 -36.87
CA ARG A 5 20.23 1.36 -37.14
C ARG A 5 21.44 2.18 -37.62
N HIS A 6 22.65 1.62 -37.66
CA HIS A 6 23.89 2.32 -38.06
C HIS A 6 24.09 3.73 -37.47
N SER A 7 23.55 3.98 -36.27
CA SER A 7 23.63 5.31 -35.65
C SER A 7 25.00 5.53 -35.02
N PRO A 8 25.65 6.70 -35.23
CA PRO A 8 26.92 7.03 -34.59
C PRO A 8 26.76 7.39 -33.09
N ASN A 9 25.53 7.52 -32.59
CA ASN A 9 25.27 7.97 -31.23
C ASN A 9 25.62 6.91 -30.18
N LYS A 10 26.33 7.34 -29.13
CA LYS A 10 26.63 6.51 -27.95
C LYS A 10 25.65 6.86 -26.83
N TYR A 11 25.09 5.85 -26.18
CA TYR A 11 24.24 6.00 -25.00
C TYR A 11 24.69 5.00 -23.92
N ASN A 12 24.70 5.45 -22.67
CA ASN A 12 25.04 4.66 -21.49
C ASN A 12 23.82 4.63 -20.55
N VAL A 13 23.35 3.44 -20.20
CA VAL A 13 22.22 3.25 -19.28
C VAL A 13 22.79 2.82 -17.95
N LYS A 14 22.41 3.51 -16.88
CA LYS A 14 22.74 3.10 -15.51
C LYS A 14 21.46 2.89 -14.74
N LEU A 15 21.45 1.86 -13.90
CA LEU A 15 20.40 1.69 -12.91
C LEU A 15 20.68 2.67 -11.77
N GLU A 16 19.78 3.62 -11.54
CA GLU A 16 19.91 4.55 -10.41
C GLU A 16 19.29 3.98 -9.13
N LYS A 17 18.06 3.47 -9.22
CA LYS A 17 17.30 2.92 -8.09
C LYS A 17 16.57 1.66 -8.50
N SER A 18 16.48 0.72 -7.58
CA SER A 18 15.70 -0.52 -7.71
C SER A 18 15.04 -0.85 -6.38
N GLY A 19 13.88 -1.48 -6.45
CA GLY A 19 13.15 -1.99 -5.30
C GLY A 19 12.56 -3.35 -5.65
N ILE A 20 12.56 -4.25 -4.68
CA ILE A 20 11.92 -5.56 -4.83
C ILE A 20 10.40 -5.36 -4.68
N TYR A 21 9.61 -6.04 -5.50
CA TYR A 21 8.17 -6.05 -5.38
C TYR A 21 7.75 -6.78 -4.10
N TRP A 22 6.55 -6.47 -3.61
CA TRP A 22 5.96 -7.16 -2.47
C TRP A 22 4.60 -7.74 -2.86
N LEU A 23 4.29 -8.93 -2.36
CA LEU A 23 2.99 -9.58 -2.50
C LEU A 23 2.68 -10.34 -1.22
N ALA A 24 1.62 -9.91 -0.52
CA ALA A 24 1.17 -10.55 0.70
C ALA A 24 0.55 -11.93 0.46
N ASP A 25 0.71 -12.83 1.43
CA ASP A 25 -0.16 -13.99 1.62
C ASP A 25 -1.28 -13.61 2.62
N PHE A 26 -2.50 -13.45 2.12
CA PHE A 26 -3.59 -12.81 2.86
C PHE A 26 -4.83 -13.68 3.09
N GLU A 27 -4.90 -14.87 2.49
CA GLU A 27 -6.17 -15.64 2.43
C GLU A 27 -6.69 -16.03 3.81
N ASN A 28 -5.78 -16.42 4.72
CA ASN A 28 -6.10 -16.87 6.07
C ASN A 28 -5.37 -16.07 7.15
N ASP A 29 -4.86 -14.88 6.82
CA ASP A 29 -4.09 -14.08 7.76
C ASP A 29 -5.01 -13.30 8.74
N PRO A 30 -4.82 -13.45 10.07
CA PRO A 30 -5.65 -12.75 11.07
C PRO A 30 -5.64 -11.22 10.96
N GLN A 31 -4.53 -10.60 10.55
CA GLN A 31 -4.44 -9.15 10.38
C GLN A 31 -5.33 -8.67 9.24
N TYR A 32 -5.40 -9.43 8.14
CA TYR A 32 -6.27 -9.11 7.01
C TYR A 32 -7.76 -9.28 7.35
N VAL A 33 -8.09 -10.28 8.18
CA VAL A 33 -9.44 -10.45 8.72
C VAL A 33 -9.81 -9.28 9.63
N ALA A 34 -8.92 -8.89 10.54
CA ALA A 34 -9.13 -7.76 11.45
C ALA A 34 -9.31 -6.44 10.68
N ALA A 35 -8.44 -6.18 9.70
CA ALA A 35 -8.52 -4.99 8.86
C ALA A 35 -9.84 -4.91 8.08
N ARG A 36 -10.28 -6.02 7.49
CA ARG A 36 -11.58 -6.09 6.80
C ARG A 36 -12.74 -5.73 7.72
N LYS A 37 -12.74 -6.28 8.95
CA LYS A 37 -13.78 -5.98 9.95
C LYS A 37 -13.74 -4.50 10.34
N ALA A 38 -12.56 -3.96 10.63
CA ALA A 38 -12.40 -2.54 10.96
C ALA A 38 -12.93 -1.64 9.83
N THR A 39 -12.55 -1.90 8.57
CA THR A 39 -13.05 -1.11 7.43
C THR A 39 -14.57 -1.18 7.29
N ILE A 40 -15.20 -2.33 7.54
CA ILE A 40 -16.67 -2.45 7.54
C ILE A 40 -17.30 -1.60 8.65
N VAL A 41 -16.73 -1.57 9.85
CA VAL A 41 -17.28 -0.73 10.93
C VAL A 41 -17.12 0.77 10.60
N VAL A 42 -15.98 1.16 10.05
CA VAL A 42 -15.68 2.56 9.72
C VAL A 42 -16.56 3.07 8.58
N HIS A 43 -16.69 2.28 7.51
CA HIS A 43 -17.27 2.70 6.21
C HIS A 43 -18.59 2.00 5.84
N GLY A 44 -19.04 1.01 6.61
CA GLY A 44 -20.30 0.29 6.38
C GLY A 44 -20.26 -0.72 5.22
N MET A 45 -19.11 -0.91 4.57
CA MET A 45 -18.99 -1.67 3.33
C MET A 45 -17.79 -2.64 3.38
N LYS A 46 -17.92 -3.80 2.74
CA LYS A 46 -16.83 -4.77 2.63
C LYS A 46 -15.75 -4.21 1.70
N PRO A 47 -14.48 -4.08 2.16
CA PRO A 47 -13.41 -3.63 1.28
C PRO A 47 -13.03 -4.67 0.24
N HIS A 48 -12.57 -4.20 -0.91
CA HIS A 48 -11.85 -5.01 -1.89
C HIS A 48 -10.40 -5.20 -1.45
N LEU A 49 -9.82 -6.36 -1.79
CA LEU A 49 -8.39 -6.58 -1.68
C LEU A 49 -7.75 -6.17 -3.00
N THR A 50 -6.83 -5.21 -2.95
CA THR A 50 -6.20 -4.63 -4.13
C THR A 50 -4.69 -4.84 -4.11
N ARG A 51 -4.09 -4.80 -5.30
CA ARG A 51 -2.66 -4.57 -5.49
C ARG A 51 -2.47 -3.13 -5.93
N GLU A 52 -1.31 -2.56 -5.62
CA GLU A 52 -0.98 -1.19 -5.98
C GLU A 52 0.15 -1.13 -7.00
N GLY A 53 0.14 -0.10 -7.85
CA GLY A 53 1.21 0.19 -8.81
C GLY A 53 2.37 0.99 -8.20
N GLY A 54 2.16 1.61 -7.04
CA GLY A 54 3.19 2.32 -6.28
C GLY A 54 4.25 1.37 -5.70
N SER A 55 5.35 1.94 -5.20
CA SER A 55 6.45 1.16 -4.62
C SER A 55 6.75 1.63 -3.21
N ILE A 56 6.71 0.70 -2.25
CA ILE A 56 7.19 0.89 -0.88
C ILE A 56 8.20 -0.22 -0.59
N PRO A 57 9.48 -0.07 -0.99
CA PRO A 57 10.44 -1.18 -1.02
C PRO A 57 10.69 -1.86 0.33
N ILE A 58 10.50 -1.14 1.44
CA ILE A 58 10.74 -1.66 2.79
C ILE A 58 9.74 -2.74 3.22
N THR A 59 8.58 -2.84 2.58
CA THR A 59 7.54 -3.86 2.89
C THR A 59 8.11 -5.28 2.82
N SER A 60 8.83 -5.60 1.74
CA SER A 60 9.49 -6.89 1.57
C SER A 60 10.54 -7.16 2.66
N ALA A 61 11.30 -6.12 3.04
CA ALA A 61 12.32 -6.25 4.07
C ALA A 61 11.70 -6.45 5.46
N PHE A 62 10.63 -5.75 5.80
CA PHE A 62 9.94 -5.94 7.07
C PHE A 62 9.43 -7.37 7.23
N GLU A 63 8.76 -7.91 6.21
CA GLU A 63 8.23 -9.27 6.26
C GLU A 63 9.36 -10.31 6.37
N GLN A 64 10.41 -10.18 5.56
CA GLN A 64 11.55 -11.12 5.58
C GLN A 64 12.34 -11.07 6.90
N LEU A 65 12.58 -9.88 7.44
CA LEU A 65 13.42 -9.70 8.63
C LEU A 65 12.66 -10.03 9.92
N THR A 66 11.36 -9.75 9.97
CA THR A 66 10.55 -10.00 11.17
C THR A 66 9.88 -11.37 11.16
N GLY A 67 9.72 -11.98 9.97
CA GLY A 67 8.90 -13.18 9.79
C GLY A 67 7.42 -12.94 10.13
N LYS A 68 6.97 -11.68 10.10
CA LYS A 68 5.59 -11.28 10.40
C LYS A 68 4.93 -10.73 9.14
N THR A 69 3.64 -11.03 8.99
CA THR A 69 2.81 -10.48 7.93
C THR A 69 2.81 -8.96 7.98
N VAL A 70 2.93 -8.37 6.79
CA VAL A 70 2.76 -6.93 6.57
C VAL A 70 1.37 -6.67 5.99
N LEU A 71 0.70 -5.63 6.47
CA LEU A 71 -0.59 -5.17 5.96
C LEU A 71 -0.48 -3.72 5.50
N MET A 72 -1.04 -3.41 4.33
CA MET A 72 -1.24 -2.04 3.88
C MET A 72 -2.73 -1.66 4.00
N LEU A 73 -3.02 -0.68 4.86
CA LEU A 73 -4.38 -0.15 5.06
C LEU A 73 -4.45 1.29 4.52
N PRO A 74 -5.03 1.53 3.34
CA PRO A 74 -5.07 2.86 2.74
C PRO A 74 -6.06 3.77 3.49
N VAL A 75 -5.62 5.01 3.75
CA VAL A 75 -6.49 6.07 4.30
C VAL A 75 -6.89 7.08 3.23
N GLY A 76 -6.02 7.36 2.27
CA GLY A 76 -6.26 8.34 1.20
C GLY A 76 -7.38 7.94 0.22
N SER A 77 -7.72 8.87 -0.67
CA SER A 77 -8.60 8.64 -1.82
C SER A 77 -7.79 8.45 -3.10
N SER A 78 -8.39 7.80 -4.11
CA SER A 78 -7.74 7.57 -5.41
C SER A 78 -7.45 8.86 -6.19
N ASP A 79 -8.07 9.98 -5.82
CA ASP A 79 -7.93 11.31 -6.43
C ASP A 79 -7.06 12.26 -5.60
N ASP A 80 -6.37 11.78 -4.55
CA ASP A 80 -5.53 12.62 -3.69
C ASP A 80 -4.35 13.24 -4.45
N GLY A 81 -3.93 12.63 -5.55
CA GLY A 81 -2.93 13.21 -6.45
C GLY A 81 -1.52 13.21 -5.86
N ALA A 82 -1.14 12.16 -5.14
CA ALA A 82 0.20 12.02 -4.57
C ALA A 82 1.29 12.29 -5.63
N HIS A 83 2.25 13.16 -5.30
CA HIS A 83 3.32 13.63 -6.21
C HIS A 83 2.84 14.53 -7.38
N SER A 84 1.62 15.05 -7.34
CA SER A 84 1.05 15.92 -8.38
C SER A 84 0.74 17.32 -7.84
N GLN A 85 0.36 18.25 -8.73
CA GLN A 85 -0.19 19.53 -8.30
C GLN A 85 -1.54 19.36 -7.61
N ASN A 86 -1.83 20.24 -6.66
CA ASN A 86 -3.06 20.22 -5.86
C ASN A 86 -3.29 18.91 -5.09
N GLU A 87 -2.21 18.28 -4.65
CA GLU A 87 -2.28 17.13 -3.73
C GLU A 87 -3.16 17.50 -2.53
N LYS A 88 -4.14 16.65 -2.23
CA LYS A 88 -5.13 16.89 -1.16
C LYS A 88 -5.28 15.67 -0.28
N PHE A 89 -5.85 15.89 0.89
CA PHE A 89 -6.31 14.81 1.76
C PHE A 89 -7.73 15.10 2.24
N ASN A 90 -8.67 14.20 1.95
CA ASN A 90 -10.07 14.39 2.35
C ASN A 90 -10.19 14.35 3.88
N VAL A 91 -10.77 15.40 4.49
CA VAL A 91 -10.96 15.46 5.95
C VAL A 91 -11.79 14.27 6.46
N PHE A 92 -12.80 13.85 5.71
CA PHE A 92 -13.58 12.65 6.04
C PHE A 92 -12.71 11.39 6.14
N ASN A 93 -11.79 11.20 5.19
CA ASN A 93 -10.86 10.07 5.20
C ASN A 93 -9.87 10.18 6.37
N TYR A 94 -9.38 11.38 6.66
CA TYR A 94 -8.48 11.62 7.78
C TYR A 94 -9.14 11.27 9.12
N MET A 95 -10.32 11.83 9.38
CA MET A 95 -11.04 11.62 10.64
C MET A 95 -11.42 10.15 10.83
N ASN A 96 -11.91 9.48 9.79
CA ASN A 96 -12.28 8.07 9.88
C ASN A 96 -11.06 7.14 9.98
N GLY A 97 -9.98 7.45 9.24
CA GLY A 97 -8.74 6.69 9.28
C GLY A 97 -8.03 6.74 10.62
N VAL A 98 -8.11 7.87 11.34
CA VAL A 98 -7.50 8.05 12.66
C VAL A 98 -8.43 7.61 13.79
N SER A 99 -9.66 8.15 13.87
CA SER A 99 -10.50 7.98 15.07
C SER A 99 -11.20 6.62 15.17
N LYS A 100 -11.68 6.07 14.06
CA LYS A 100 -12.42 4.79 14.09
C LYS A 100 -11.49 3.57 14.05
N SER A 101 -10.28 3.71 13.49
CA SER A 101 -9.28 2.64 13.55
C SER A 101 -8.83 2.36 14.99
N GLU A 102 -8.69 3.39 15.83
CA GLU A 102 -8.20 3.24 17.20
C GLU A 102 -9.26 2.67 18.18
N THR A 103 -10.52 3.04 18.00
CA THR A 103 -11.60 2.70 18.94
C THR A 103 -12.10 1.26 18.74
N GLU A 104 -12.20 0.79 17.50
CA GLU A 104 -12.67 -0.57 17.24
C GLU A 104 -11.58 -1.65 17.25
N SER A 105 -10.30 -1.29 17.00
CA SER A 105 -9.19 -2.25 17.15
C SER A 105 -9.04 -2.74 18.58
N ARG A 106 -9.30 -1.86 19.57
CA ARG A 106 -9.28 -2.23 21.00
C ARG A 106 -10.40 -3.21 21.35
N ASN A 107 -11.61 -3.00 20.83
CA ASN A 107 -12.77 -3.83 21.16
C ASN A 107 -12.74 -5.25 20.56
N GLN A 108 -11.88 -5.55 19.58
CA GLN A 108 -11.71 -6.91 19.02
C GLN A 108 -10.46 -7.65 19.51
N ILE A 109 -9.57 -6.99 20.25
CA ILE A 109 -8.44 -7.67 20.92
C ILE A 109 -8.88 -8.20 22.29
N GLU A 110 -9.96 -7.64 22.87
CA GLU A 110 -10.48 -7.99 24.20
C GLU A 110 -11.72 -8.91 24.16
N SER A 111 -12.13 -9.41 22.99
CA SER A 111 -13.26 -10.36 22.80
C SER A 111 -12.82 -11.65 22.12
#